data_AF-A0A2P2MEY8-F1
#
_entry.id   AF-A0A2P2MEY8-F1
#
_cell.length_a   1.000
_cell.length_b   1.000
_cell.length_c   1.000
_cell.angle_alpha   90.00
_cell.angle_beta   90.00
_cell.angle_gamma   90.00
#
_symmetry.space_group_name_H-M   'P 1'
#
loop_
_entity.id
_entity.type
_entity.pdbx_description
1 polymer ?
#
loop_
_entity_poly.entity_id
_entity_poly.type
_entity_poly.pdbx_seq_one_letter_code
_entity_poly.pdbx_strand_id
1 'polypeptide(L)'
;MKSSVKSLGAVTSLKNLDLSYCGLNGVFPAQDLVSLKNLEILDLSGNYLTMLPDLDLMTSLKALSLANNNLNGSLAQEGSC
;
A
#
# COMPACT_ATOMS: atom_id res chain seq x y z
N MET A 1 -8.49 -13.46 -0.99
CA MET A 1 -8.77 -12.22 -1.77
C MET A 1 -8.23 -12.37 -3.18
N LYS A 2 -9.04 -12.71 -4.19
CA LYS A 2 -8.54 -12.84 -5.57
C LYS A 2 -9.41 -12.15 -6.63
N SER A 3 -10.35 -11.28 -6.27
CA SER A 3 -11.24 -10.70 -7.29
C SER A 3 -11.64 -9.23 -7.11
N SER A 4 -11.44 -8.60 -5.95
CA SER A 4 -12.08 -7.30 -5.68
C SER A 4 -11.24 -6.05 -5.94
N VAL A 5 -9.90 -6.16 -6.09
CA VAL A 5 -9.03 -4.96 -6.22
C VAL A 5 -8.91 -4.47 -7.67
N LYS A 6 -9.12 -5.35 -8.66
CA LYS A 6 -8.99 -5.04 -10.09
C LYS A 6 -9.95 -3.94 -10.56
N SER A 7 -11.11 -3.80 -9.91
CA SER A 7 -12.10 -2.77 -10.23
C SER A 7 -11.74 -1.37 -9.71
N LEU A 8 -10.80 -1.26 -8.76
CA LEU A 8 -10.35 0.06 -8.28
C LEU A 8 -9.58 0.81 -9.36
N GLY A 9 -8.89 0.12 -10.26
CA GLY A 9 -8.14 0.75 -11.34
C GLY A 9 -8.98 1.56 -12.35
N ALA A 10 -10.31 1.42 -12.33
CA ALA A 10 -11.22 2.26 -13.10
C ALA A 10 -11.48 3.64 -12.45
N VAL A 11 -11.20 3.80 -11.16
CA VAL A 11 -11.46 5.02 -10.39
C VAL A 11 -10.18 5.87 -10.34
N THR A 12 -9.71 6.30 -11.50
CA THR A 12 -8.45 7.03 -11.64
C THR A 12 -8.44 8.38 -10.93
N SER A 13 -9.61 8.93 -10.57
CA SER A 13 -9.75 10.18 -9.82
C SER A 13 -9.55 10.02 -8.30
N LEU A 14 -9.45 8.79 -7.79
CA LEU A 14 -9.32 8.53 -6.36
C LEU A 14 -8.00 9.11 -5.82
N LYS A 15 -8.11 9.95 -4.78
CA LYS A 15 -6.96 10.57 -4.09
C LYS A 15 -6.64 9.94 -2.75
N ASN A 16 -7.64 9.39 -2.08
CA ASN A 16 -7.52 8.85 -0.74
C ASN A 16 -8.12 7.46 -0.73
N LEU A 17 -7.35 6.48 -0.28
CA LEU A 17 -7.77 5.10 -0.13
C LEU A 17 -7.47 4.65 1.29
N ASP A 18 -8.53 4.36 2.05
CA ASP A 18 -8.46 3.82 3.39
C ASP A 18 -8.76 2.32 3.35
N LEU A 19 -7.76 1.52 3.72
CA LEU A 19 -7.83 0.07 3.89
C LEU A 19 -7.39 -0.32 5.30
N SER A 20 -7.53 0.60 6.25
CA SER A 20 -7.20 0.33 7.65
C SER A 20 -8.14 -0.74 8.23
N TYR A 21 -7.60 -1.56 9.13
CA TYR A 21 -8.34 -2.60 9.85
C TYR A 21 -9.14 -3.57 8.95
N CYS A 22 -8.65 -3.83 7.74
CA CYS A 22 -9.29 -4.72 6.77
C CYS A 22 -8.86 -6.19 6.91
N GLY A 23 -8.02 -6.53 7.88
CA GLY A 23 -7.49 -7.87 8.07
C GLY A 23 -6.53 -8.31 6.96
N LEU A 24 -5.92 -7.35 6.24
CA LEU A 24 -4.93 -7.62 5.21
C LEU A 24 -3.72 -8.32 5.85
N ASN A 25 -3.17 -9.34 5.20
CA ASN A 25 -2.05 -10.10 5.74
C ASN A 25 -1.01 -10.45 4.68
N GLY A 26 0.19 -10.80 5.14
CA GLY A 26 1.29 -11.16 4.24
C GLY A 26 1.82 -9.97 3.45
N VAL A 27 2.05 -10.17 2.15
CA VAL A 27 2.56 -9.14 1.24
C VAL A 27 1.41 -8.34 0.65
N PHE A 28 1.45 -7.01 0.79
CA PHE A 28 0.45 -6.14 0.17
C PHE A 28 0.65 -6.10 -1.37
N PRO A 29 -0.40 -6.30 -2.21
CA PRO A 29 -0.25 -6.30 -3.66
C PRO A 29 -0.39 -4.89 -4.27
N ALA A 30 0.59 -4.00 -4.03
CA ALA A 30 0.52 -2.61 -4.53
C ALA A 30 0.47 -2.49 -6.06
N GLN A 31 0.90 -3.52 -6.80
CA GLN A 31 0.80 -3.55 -8.27
C GLN A 31 -0.64 -3.35 -8.77
N ASP A 32 -1.64 -3.76 -7.98
CA ASP A 32 -3.05 -3.59 -8.34
C ASP A 32 -3.50 -2.12 -8.22
N LEU A 33 -2.77 -1.30 -7.45
CA LEU A 33 -3.05 0.12 -7.24
C LEU A 33 -2.25 1.04 -8.16
N VAL A 34 -1.31 0.52 -8.98
CA VAL A 34 -0.48 1.33 -9.90
C VAL A 34 -1.30 2.12 -10.92
N SER A 35 -2.52 1.68 -11.20
CA SER A 35 -3.48 2.37 -12.06
C SER A 35 -4.12 3.61 -11.42
N LEU A 36 -4.07 3.73 -10.08
CA LEU A 36 -4.59 4.88 -9.33
C LEU A 36 -3.60 6.05 -9.40
N LYS A 37 -3.43 6.63 -10.58
CA LYS A 37 -2.43 7.68 -10.87
C LYS A 37 -2.61 8.97 -10.05
N ASN A 38 -3.77 9.19 -9.44
CA ASN A 38 -4.02 10.36 -8.59
C ASN A 38 -4.04 10.02 -7.10
N LEU A 39 -3.69 8.81 -6.69
CA LEU A 39 -3.71 8.43 -5.28
C LEU A 39 -2.61 9.16 -4.53
N GLU A 40 -3.01 9.98 -3.56
CA GLU A 40 -2.13 10.80 -2.73
C GLU A 40 -1.99 10.22 -1.31
N ILE A 41 -3.03 9.57 -0.79
CA ILE A 41 -3.06 9.01 0.57
C ILE A 41 -3.50 7.55 0.53
N LEU A 42 -2.68 6.68 1.13
CA LEU A 42 -2.99 5.26 1.35
C LEU A 42 -2.86 4.93 2.84
N ASP A 43 -3.96 4.49 3.46
CA ASP A 43 -3.94 4.00 4.84
C ASP A 43 -4.04 2.47 4.86
N LEU A 44 -3.00 1.79 5.35
CA LEU A 44 -2.94 0.35 5.57
C LEU A 44 -2.81 0.00 7.05
N SER A 45 -3.09 0.94 7.95
CA SER A 45 -2.88 0.74 9.38
C SER A 45 -3.81 -0.31 10.00
N GLY A 46 -3.37 -0.93 11.09
CA GLY A 46 -4.19 -1.92 11.81
C GLY A 46 -4.42 -3.22 11.02
N ASN A 47 -3.50 -3.57 10.14
CA ASN A 47 -3.52 -4.82 9.40
C ASN A 47 -2.42 -5.79 9.90
N TYR A 48 -2.27 -6.94 9.26
CA TYR A 48 -1.29 -7.98 9.58
C TYR A 48 -0.24 -8.13 8.48
N LEU A 49 0.09 -7.02 7.80
CA LEU A 49 1.08 -7.03 6.71
C LEU A 49 2.46 -7.36 7.28
N THR A 50 3.18 -8.24 6.60
CA THR A 50 4.54 -8.66 6.98
C THR A 50 5.61 -8.04 6.08
N MET A 51 5.23 -7.62 4.87
CA MET A 51 6.12 -7.02 3.88
C MET A 51 5.34 -6.04 3.00
N LEU A 52 6.04 -4.98 2.59
CA LEU A 52 5.57 -4.10 1.53
C LEU A 52 6.21 -4.49 0.19
N PRO A 53 5.46 -4.42 -0.91
CA PRO A 53 6.01 -4.51 -2.24
C PRO A 53 6.78 -3.22 -2.57
N ASP A 54 7.37 -3.18 -3.76
CA ASP A 54 7.90 -1.96 -4.33
C ASP A 54 6.78 -0.92 -4.51
N LEU A 55 6.95 0.24 -3.86
CA LEU A 55 6.01 1.37 -3.90
C LEU A 55 6.48 2.48 -4.86
N ASP A 56 7.62 2.33 -5.53
CA ASP A 56 8.19 3.32 -6.44
C ASP A 56 7.24 3.62 -7.63
N LEU A 57 6.36 2.67 -7.95
CA LEU A 57 5.35 2.79 -8.99
C LEU A 57 4.16 3.68 -8.59
N MET A 58 4.00 4.01 -7.30
CA MET A 58 2.93 4.87 -6.77
C MET A 58 3.36 6.35 -6.76
N THR A 59 3.68 6.88 -7.94
CA THR A 59 4.37 8.18 -8.12
C THR A 59 3.66 9.40 -7.54
N SER A 60 2.35 9.31 -7.29
CA SER A 60 1.55 10.43 -6.75
C SER A 60 1.34 10.33 -5.25
N LEU A 61 1.80 9.25 -4.62
CA LEU A 61 1.59 8.99 -3.20
C LEU A 61 2.40 9.99 -2.37
N LYS A 62 1.71 10.68 -1.46
CA LYS A 62 2.28 11.70 -0.57
C LYS A 62 2.28 11.24 0.89
N ALA A 63 1.34 10.37 1.25
CA ALA A 63 1.21 9.85 2.61
C ALA A 63 0.86 8.35 2.58
N LEU A 64 1.57 7.60 3.41
CA LEU A 64 1.37 6.17 3.61
C LEU A 64 1.34 5.88 5.11
N SER A 65 0.26 5.29 5.59
CA SER A 65 0.15 4.83 6.98
C SER A 65 0.29 3.31 7.04
N LEU A 66 1.25 2.85 7.83
CA LEU A 66 1.56 1.42 8.06
C LEU A 66 1.47 1.03 9.53
N ALA A 67 0.98 1.96 10.37
CA ALA A 67 0.93 1.78 11.81
C ALA A 67 0.20 0.48 12.18
N ASN A 68 0.60 -0.16 13.28
CA ASN A 68 -0.05 -1.38 13.76
C ASN A 68 -0.09 -2.51 12.70
N ASN A 69 1.04 -2.78 12.04
CA ASN A 69 1.26 -3.95 11.19
C ASN A 69 2.38 -4.85 11.74
N ASN A 70 2.54 -6.04 11.15
CA ASN A 70 3.57 -7.02 11.48
C ASN A 70 4.81 -6.90 10.58
N LEU A 71 5.11 -5.69 10.08
CA LEU A 71 6.22 -5.45 9.16
C LEU A 71 7.53 -5.82 9.85
N ASN A 72 8.15 -6.91 9.41
CA ASN A 72 9.40 -7.37 9.96
C ASN A 72 10.51 -6.52 9.31
N GLY A 73 11.26 -5.79 10.12
CA GLY A 73 12.04 -4.59 9.75
C GLY A 73 13.18 -4.78 8.75
N SER A 74 12.89 -5.21 7.53
CA SER A 74 13.74 -4.93 6.36
C SER A 74 13.31 -3.62 5.71
N LEU A 75 13.27 -2.54 6.50
CA LEU A 75 13.61 -1.25 5.93
C LEU A 75 15.09 -1.37 5.62
N ALA A 76 15.40 -1.76 4.38
CA ALA A 76 16.76 -1.91 3.91
C ALA A 76 17.53 -0.66 4.36
N GLN A 77 18.60 -0.92 5.08
CA GLN A 77 19.49 0.05 5.67
C GLN A 77 20.23 0.74 4.52
N GLU A 78 19.59 1.74 3.89
CA GLU A 78 20.30 2.71 3.05
C GLU A 78 21.11 3.61 3.99
N GLY A 79 22.29 3.11 4.33
CA GLY A 79 23.16 3.70 5.33
C GLY A 79 24.41 2.87 5.56
N SER A 80 25.06 2.45 4.48
CA SER A 80 26.48 2.08 4.52
C SER A 80 27.22 3.15 3.71
N CYS A 81 28.06 3.92 4.40
CA CYS A 81 28.98 4.98 3.96
C CYS A 81 29.21 5.17 2.46
#